data_AF-A0A351K634-F1
#
_entry.id   AF-A0A351K634-F1
#
_cell.length_a   1.000
_cell.length_b   1.000
_cell.length_c   1.000
_cell.angle_alpha   90.00
_cell.angle_beta   90.00
_cell.angle_gamma   90.00
#
_symmetry.space_group_name_H-M   'P 1'
#
loop_
_entity.id
_entity.type
_entity.pdbx_description
1 polymer ?
#
loop_
_entity_poly.entity_id
_entity_poly.type
_entity_poly.pdbx_seq_one_letter_code
_entity_poly.pdbx_strand_id
1 'polypeptide(L)' 'PGVMERLGIGPDVCLDRNPKLVFGRMTGWGQTGPYSQAAGHDINYIALGGALAHITRGGSGPVPPLNLIGDFGG' A
#
# COMPACT_ATOMS: atom_id res chain seq x y z
N PRO A 1 6.85 6.29 -3.26
CA PRO A 1 6.95 7.31 -2.19
C PRO A 1 7.78 8.51 -2.66
N GLY A 2 7.56 9.71 -2.12
CA GLY A 2 8.32 10.91 -2.51
C GLY A 2 7.59 11.88 -3.46
N VAL A 3 6.41 11.54 -3.96
CA VAL A 3 5.66 12.41 -4.89
C VAL A 3 5.17 13.68 -4.18
N MET A 4 4.65 13.56 -2.96
CA MET A 4 4.16 14.71 -2.19
C MET A 4 5.30 15.68 -1.86
N GLU A 5 6.46 15.14 -1.49
CA GLU A 5 7.69 15.89 -1.27
C GLU A 5 8.13 16.62 -2.55
N ARG A 6 8.13 15.93 -3.70
CA ARG A 6 8.46 16.54 -5.00
C ARG A 6 7.50 17.65 -5.41
N LEU A 7 6.24 17.61 -4.96
CA LEU A 7 5.23 18.64 -5.21
C LEU A 7 5.25 19.77 -4.16
N GLY A 8 6.16 19.72 -3.17
CA GLY A 8 6.26 20.76 -2.13
C GLY A 8 5.17 20.68 -1.06
N ILE A 9 4.46 19.56 -0.98
CA ILE A 9 3.37 19.30 -0.02
C ILE A 9 3.65 18.03 0.79
N GLY A 10 4.94 17.78 1.07
CA GLY A 10 5.40 16.69 1.92
C GLY A 10 5.10 16.93 3.40
N PRO A 11 5.25 15.89 4.25
CA PRO A 11 4.90 15.97 5.67
C PRO A 11 5.64 17.09 6.40
N ASP A 12 6.95 17.25 6.18
CA ASP A 12 7.75 18.28 6.87
C ASP A 12 7.23 19.69 6.57
N VAL A 13 6.94 19.99 5.29
CA VAL A 13 6.41 21.29 4.86
C VAL A 13 5.01 21.53 5.44
N CYS A 14 4.16 20.50 5.43
CA CYS A 14 2.79 20.63 5.92
C CYS A 14 2.74 20.76 7.45
N LEU A 15 3.58 20.03 8.19
CA LEU A 15 3.64 20.07 9.65
C LEU A 15 4.29 21.34 10.18
N ASP A 16 5.29 21.89 9.48
CA ASP A 16 5.85 23.21 9.80
C ASP A 16 4.76 24.30 9.72
N ARG A 17 3.91 24.23 8.69
CA ARG A 17 2.79 25.18 8.52
C ARG A 17 1.65 24.97 9.51
N ASN A 18 1.33 23.72 9.84
CA ASN A 18 0.28 23.40 10.81
C ASN A 18 0.68 22.18 11.66
N PRO A 19 1.26 22.40 12.85
CA PRO A 19 1.68 21.32 13.74
C PRO A 19 0.54 20.45 14.29
N LYS A 20 -0.72 20.87 14.14
CA LYS A 20 -1.91 20.07 14.53
C LYS A 20 -2.38 19.12 13.42
N LEU A 21 -1.78 19.16 12.23
CA LEU A 21 -2.16 18.32 11.11
C LEU A 21 -1.78 16.85 11.38
N VAL A 22 -2.67 15.94 11.04
CA VAL A 22 -2.35 14.50 10.93
C VAL A 22 -2.12 14.17 9.47
N PHE A 23 -0.90 13.75 9.11
CA PHE A 23 -0.53 13.44 7.73
C PHE A 23 -0.56 11.93 7.48
N GLY A 24 -1.68 11.43 6.93
CA GLY A 24 -1.84 10.03 6.55
C GLY A 24 -1.16 9.70 5.22
N ARG A 25 -0.42 8.58 5.15
CA ARG A 25 0.19 8.07 3.91
C ARG A 25 -0.21 6.62 3.71
N MET A 26 -0.95 6.35 2.64
CA MET A 26 -1.39 5.01 2.29
C MET A 26 -0.71 4.57 0.99
N THR A 27 0.01 3.46 1.05
CA THR A 27 0.79 2.87 -0.06
C THR A 27 0.87 1.37 0.19
N GLY A 28 0.74 0.53 -0.84
CA GLY A 28 0.71 -0.91 -0.62
C GLY A 28 2.03 -1.53 -0.15
N TRP A 29 3.19 -0.96 -0.52
CA TRP A 29 4.50 -1.43 -0.05
C TRP A 29 5.10 -0.64 1.12
N GLY A 30 4.37 0.35 1.63
CA GLY A 30 4.89 1.29 2.63
C GLY A 30 5.80 2.39 2.07
N GLN A 31 6.29 3.25 2.97
CA GLN A 31 7.12 4.41 2.60
C GLN A 31 8.60 4.07 2.38
N THR A 32 9.06 2.95 2.94
CA THR A 32 10.47 2.50 2.93
C THR A 32 10.56 1.03 2.52
N GLY A 33 11.77 0.54 2.28
CA GLY A 33 12.02 -0.85 1.89
C GLY A 33 12.12 -1.06 0.37
N PRO A 34 12.51 -2.28 -0.05
CA PRO A 34 12.94 -2.57 -1.42
C PRO A 34 11.83 -2.40 -2.45
N TYR A 35 10.58 -2.62 -2.06
CA TYR A 35 9.42 -2.49 -2.95
C TYR A 35 8.74 -1.13 -2.86
N SER A 36 9.21 -0.20 -2.02
CA SER A 36 8.53 1.08 -1.80
C SER A 36 8.29 1.86 -3.10
N GLN A 37 9.23 1.85 -4.05
CA GLN A 37 9.09 2.52 -5.35
C GLN A 37 8.49 1.63 -6.46
N ALA A 38 8.19 0.36 -6.17
CA ALA A 38 7.61 -0.55 -7.14
C ALA A 38 6.11 -0.28 -7.30
N ALA A 39 5.61 -0.40 -8.54
CA ALA A 39 4.18 -0.46 -8.79
C ALA A 39 3.62 -1.78 -8.24
N GLY A 40 2.42 -1.71 -7.68
CA GLY A 40 1.69 -2.88 -7.20
C GLY A 40 0.20 -2.57 -7.11
N HIS A 41 -0.59 -3.64 -7.11
CA HIS A 41 -2.03 -3.61 -6.83
C HIS A 41 -2.34 -4.61 -5.72
N ASP A 42 -3.56 -4.57 -5.18
CA ASP A 42 -4.07 -5.46 -4.14
C ASP A 42 -3.51 -6.90 -4.21
N ILE A 43 -3.70 -7.55 -5.37
CA ILE A 43 -3.24 -8.92 -5.63
C ILE A 43 -1.76 -9.14 -5.36
N ASN A 44 -0.90 -8.16 -5.65
CA ASN A 44 0.54 -8.27 -5.41
C ASN A 44 0.84 -8.25 -3.90
N TYR A 45 0.17 -7.37 -3.17
CA TYR A 45 0.35 -7.22 -1.72
C TYR A 45 -0.07 -8.50 -1.00
N ILE A 46 -1.25 -9.02 -1.31
CA ILE A 46 -1.80 -10.23 -0.66
C ILE A 46 -1.12 -11.52 -1.14
N ALA A 47 -0.50 -11.52 -2.33
CA ALA A 47 0.35 -12.62 -2.78
C ALA A 47 1.62 -12.71 -1.93
N LEU A 48 2.34 -11.59 -1.77
CA LEU A 48 3.56 -11.53 -0.97
C LEU A 48 3.29 -11.72 0.53
N GLY A 49 2.15 -11.25 1.03
CA GLY A 49 1.70 -11.47 2.41
C GLY A 49 1.20 -12.88 2.71
N GLY A 50 1.09 -13.76 1.70
CA GLY A 50 0.68 -15.16 1.84
C GLY A 50 -0.84 -15.39 1.91
N ALA A 51 -1.65 -14.36 2.15
CA ALA A 51 -3.10 -14.47 2.22
C ALA A 51 -3.72 -15.07 0.94
N LEU A 52 -3.23 -14.66 -0.24
CA LEU A 52 -3.73 -15.15 -1.52
C LEU A 52 -3.56 -16.67 -1.66
N ALA A 53 -2.50 -17.26 -1.10
CA ALA A 53 -2.22 -18.69 -1.21
C ALA A 53 -3.33 -19.57 -0.60
N HIS A 54 -4.10 -19.03 0.34
CA HIS A 54 -5.21 -19.73 1.00
C HIS A 54 -6.55 -19.56 0.29
N ILE A 55 -6.64 -18.69 -0.72
CA ILE A 55 -7.87 -18.39 -1.45
C ILE A 55 -7.84 -19.16 -2.77
N THR A 56 -8.16 -20.45 -2.70
CA THR A 56 -8.16 -21.34 -3.85
C THR A 56 -9.47 -22.12 -3.93
N ARG A 57 -9.83 -22.56 -5.14
CA ARG A 57 -10.86 -23.57 -5.36
C ARG A 57 -10.16 -24.88 -5.73
N GLY A 58 -10.57 -25.99 -5.14
CA GLY A 58 -9.89 -27.29 -5.25
C GLY A 58 -9.38 -27.60 -6.66
N GLY A 59 -8.06 -27.74 -6.80
CA GLY A 59 -7.38 -28.07 -8.06
C GLY A 59 -7.06 -26.88 -8.98
N SER A 60 -7.47 -25.65 -8.63
CA SER A 60 -7.16 -24.43 -9.38
C SER A 60 -6.12 -23.54 -8.67
N GLY A 61 -5.52 -22.61 -9.42
CA GLY A 61 -4.63 -21.60 -8.85
C GLY A 61 -5.35 -20.64 -7.89
N PRO A 62 -4.59 -19.82 -7.13
CA PRO A 62 -5.18 -18.81 -6.25
C PRO A 62 -6.11 -17.85 -6.98
N VAL A 63 -7.23 -17.48 -6.34
CA VAL A 63 -8.25 -16.57 -6.87
C VAL A 63 -8.29 -15.32 -5.99
N PRO A 64 -7.96 -14.13 -6.49
CA PRO A 64 -8.03 -12.91 -5.71
C PRO A 64 -9.48 -12.57 -5.34
N PRO A 65 -9.79 -12.24 -4.07
CA PRO A 65 -11.13 -11.87 -3.62
C PRO A 65 -11.43 -10.41 -3.97
N LEU A 66 -11.45 -10.11 -5.27
CA LEU A 66 -11.46 -8.74 -5.80
C LEU A 66 -10.25 -7.96 -5.23
N ASN A 67 -10.48 -6.75 -4.72
CA ASN A 67 -9.48 -5.94 -4.03
C ASN A 67 -9.83 -5.68 -2.56
N LEU A 68 -10.55 -6.60 -1.92
CA LEU A 68 -11.11 -6.37 -0.58
C LEU A 68 -10.09 -6.49 0.56
N ILE A 69 -9.00 -7.23 0.36
CA ILE A 69 -8.08 -7.57 1.45
C ILE A 69 -6.96 -6.54 1.56
N GLY A 70 -6.17 -6.33 0.51
CA GLY A 70 -5.04 -5.40 0.54
C GLY A 70 -5.44 -3.93 0.51
N ASP A 71 -6.44 -3.55 -0.28
CA ASP A 71 -6.83 -2.13 -0.39
C ASP A 71 -7.69 -1.63 0.78
N PHE A 72 -8.52 -2.50 1.38
CA PHE A 72 -9.46 -2.12 2.44
C PHE A 72 -9.19 -2.78 3.80
N GLY A 73 -8.81 -4.06 3.80
CA GLY A 73 -8.55 -4.82 5.03
C GLY A 73 -7.22 -4.48 5.69
N GLY A 74 -6.20 -4.19 4.88
CA GLY A 74 -4.82 -3.97 5.33
C GLY A 74 -4.02 -5.27 5.42
#